data_AF-A0A2G9XHA2-F1
#
_entry.id   AF-A0A2G9XHA2-F1
#
_cell.length_a   1.000
_cell.length_b   1.000
_cell.length_c   1.000
_cell.angle_alpha   90.00
_cell.angle_beta   90.00
_cell.angle_gamma   90.00
#
_symmetry.space_group_name_H-M   'P 1'
#
loop_
_entity.id
_entity.type
_entity.pdbx_description
1 polymer ?
#
loop_
_entity_poly.entity_id
_entity_poly.type
_entity_poly.pdbx_seq_one_letter_code
_entity_poly.pdbx_strand_id
1 'polypeptide(L)'
;MVNIFRELGLTFVPLFVAMDSVGVLPILFSLTREMKTRERSRTVRLAMLTALGLGLGFIAIGKAIFLFLGIEVADFLVAGGLILLVLSVKDLATGKMVEFQASPMIETIGVVPLGTPLVVGPAVLTTLLILI
;
A
#
# COMPACT_ATOMS: atom_id res chain seq x y z
N MET A 1 -27.42 -14.52 -1.72
CA MET A 1 -26.67 -13.94 -0.57
C MET A 1 -25.36 -14.69 -0.29
N VAL A 2 -25.35 -16.02 -0.20
CA VAL A 2 -24.13 -16.82 0.09
C VAL A 2 -22.96 -16.55 -0.89
N ASN A 3 -23.24 -16.31 -2.17
CA ASN A 3 -22.21 -16.02 -3.17
C ASN A 3 -21.45 -14.71 -2.91
N ILE A 4 -22.13 -13.67 -2.42
CA ILE A 4 -21.50 -12.36 -2.19
C ILE A 4 -20.49 -12.45 -1.05
N PHE A 5 -20.86 -13.11 0.06
CA PHE A 5 -19.94 -13.31 1.18
C PHE A 5 -18.73 -14.16 0.79
N ARG A 6 -18.94 -15.14 -0.10
CA ARG A 6 -17.85 -15.96 -0.64
C ARG A 6 -16.89 -15.14 -1.50
N GLU A 7 -17.40 -14.34 -2.42
CA GLU A 7 -16.56 -13.50 -3.30
C GLU A 7 -15.87 -12.38 -2.55
N LEU A 8 -16.55 -11.77 -1.58
CA LEU A 8 -15.92 -10.82 -0.65
C LEU A 8 -14.76 -11.49 0.09
N GLY A 9 -14.93 -12.70 0.62
CA GLY A 9 -13.85 -13.43 1.27
C GLY A 9 -12.67 -13.72 0.35
N LEU A 10 -12.94 -14.17 -0.88
CA LEU A 10 -11.91 -14.51 -1.87
C LEU A 10 -11.10 -13.29 -2.34
N THR A 11 -11.70 -12.10 -2.31
CA THR A 11 -11.05 -10.83 -2.72
C THR A 11 -10.38 -10.16 -1.52
N PHE A 12 -11.03 -10.20 -0.34
CA PHE A 12 -10.57 -9.56 0.88
C PHE A 12 -9.30 -10.21 1.42
N VAL A 13 -9.22 -11.55 1.47
CA VAL A 13 -8.08 -12.24 2.09
C VAL A 13 -6.76 -11.91 1.37
N PRO A 14 -6.64 -12.02 0.03
CA PRO A 14 -5.42 -11.64 -0.67
C PRO A 14 -5.06 -10.16 -0.48
N LEU A 15 -6.03 -9.25 -0.55
CA LEU A 15 -5.78 -7.81 -0.35
C LEU A 15 -5.32 -7.49 1.07
N PHE A 16 -5.94 -8.10 2.08
CA PHE A 16 -5.58 -7.92 3.49
C PHE A 16 -4.15 -8.37 3.76
N VAL A 17 -3.75 -9.51 3.18
CA VAL A 17 -2.38 -10.03 3.26
C VAL A 17 -1.41 -9.13 2.51
N ALA A 18 -1.74 -8.70 1.29
CA ALA A 18 -0.89 -7.83 0.49
C ALA A 18 -0.67 -6.44 1.10
N MET A 19 -1.64 -5.94 1.86
CA MET A 19 -1.55 -4.66 2.58
C MET A 19 -0.66 -4.74 3.84
N ASP A 20 -0.31 -5.95 4.28
CA ASP A 20 0.44 -6.19 5.53
C ASP A 20 -0.14 -5.37 6.71
N SER A 21 -1.46 -5.50 6.91
CA SER A 21 -2.18 -4.69 7.91
C SER A 21 -1.61 -4.84 9.32
N VAL A 22 -0.96 -5.97 9.63
CA VAL A 22 -0.33 -6.23 10.94
C VAL A 22 1.07 -5.61 11.01
N GLY A 23 1.91 -5.79 9.99
CA GLY A 23 3.27 -5.24 9.96
C GLY A 23 3.32 -3.72 9.83
N VAL A 24 2.29 -3.09 9.25
CA VAL A 24 2.19 -1.62 9.17
C VAL A 24 1.85 -0.98 10.53
N LEU A 25 1.24 -1.69 11.48
CA LEU A 25 0.82 -1.12 12.77
C LEU A 25 1.99 -0.55 13.60
N PRO A 26 3.10 -1.29 13.84
CA PRO A 26 4.28 -0.74 14.52
C PRO A 26 4.84 0.53 13.85
N ILE A 27 4.83 0.56 12.52
CA ILE A 27 5.30 1.70 11.72
C ILE A 27 4.35 2.91 11.89
N LEU A 28 3.04 2.67 11.89
CA LEU A 28 2.06 3.70 12.17
C LEU A 28 2.25 4.28 13.58
N PHE A 29 2.49 3.43 14.59
CA PHE A 29 2.75 3.90 15.95
C PHE A 29 4.05 4.70 16.06
N SER A 30 5.13 4.29 15.38
CA SER A 30 6.39 5.03 15.41
C SER A 30 6.26 6.40 14.73
N LEU A 31 5.56 6.48 13.60
CA LEU A 31 5.33 7.72 12.85
C LEU A 31 4.36 8.68 13.53
N THR A 32 3.45 8.16 14.36
CA THR A 32 2.41 8.99 15.03
C THR A 32 2.67 9.21 16.52
N ARG A 33 3.82 8.76 17.04
CA ARG A 33 4.13 8.75 18.49
C ARG A 33 4.07 10.13 19.15
N GLU A 34 4.51 11.17 18.44
CA GLU A 34 4.59 12.55 18.97
C GLU A 34 3.34 13.40 18.64
N MET A 35 2.34 12.82 17.98
CA MET A 35 1.15 13.54 17.51
C MET A 35 0.05 13.55 18.57
N LYS A 36 -0.72 14.65 18.62
CA LYS A 36 -1.93 14.69 19.45
C LYS A 36 -2.99 13.75 18.87
N THR A 37 -3.90 13.22 19.69
CA THR A 37 -4.98 12.29 19.27
C THR A 37 -5.77 12.78 18.05
N ARG A 38 -6.07 14.09 18.01
CA ARG A 38 -6.81 14.72 16.90
C ARG A 38 -6.01 14.73 15.59
N GLU A 39 -4.71 15.00 15.68
CA GLU A 39 -3.79 15.01 14.53
C GLU A 39 -3.59 13.60 14.01
N ARG A 40 -3.37 12.63 14.91
CA ARG A 40 -3.25 11.21 14.56
C ARG A 40 -4.46 10.69 13.80
N SER A 41 -5.68 10.99 14.27
CA SER A 41 -6.91 10.59 13.58
C SER A 41 -7.03 11.21 12.19
N ARG A 42 -6.61 12.47 12.02
CA ARG A 42 -6.58 13.15 10.72
C ARG A 42 -5.59 12.48 9.76
N THR A 43 -4.38 12.18 10.22
CA THR A 43 -3.34 11.51 9.44
C THR A 43 -3.75 10.12 8.99
N VAL A 44 -4.33 9.31 9.89
CA VAL A 44 -4.86 7.98 9.53
C VAL A 44 -5.97 8.09 8.49
N ARG A 45 -6.89 9.05 8.64
CA ARG A 45 -7.97 9.25 7.67
C ARG A 45 -7.43 9.64 6.29
N LEU A 46 -6.42 10.51 6.27
CA LEU A 46 -5.76 10.92 5.02
C LEU A 46 -5.02 9.75 4.36
N ALA A 47 -4.36 8.90 5.14
CA ALA A 47 -3.73 7.68 4.64
C ALA A 47 -4.76 6.73 4.01
N MET A 48 -5.88 6.49 4.68
CA MET A 48 -6.96 5.65 4.16
C MET A 48 -7.58 6.22 2.88
N LEU A 49 -7.80 7.54 2.82
CA LEU A 49 -8.32 8.20 1.62
C LEU A 49 -7.33 8.15 0.46
N THR A 50 -6.05 8.36 0.73
CA THR A 50 -4.98 8.27 -0.26
C THR A 50 -4.89 6.87 -0.84
N ALA A 51 -4.84 5.86 0.04
CA ALA A 51 -4.85 4.46 -0.32
C ALA A 51 -6.07 4.09 -1.17
N LEU A 52 -7.27 4.45 -0.71
CA LEU A 52 -8.51 4.17 -1.43
C LEU A 52 -8.51 4.84 -2.81
N GLY A 53 -8.12 6.11 -2.89
CA GLY A 53 -8.07 6.87 -4.14
C GLY A 53 -7.08 6.27 -5.14
N LEU A 54 -5.87 5.91 -4.69
CA LEU A 54 -4.87 5.26 -5.53
C LEU A 54 -5.29 3.86 -5.97
N GLY A 55 -5.86 3.07 -5.06
CA GLY A 55 -6.38 1.74 -5.39
C GLY A 55 -7.49 1.82 -6.43
N LEU A 56 -8.51 2.65 -6.23
CA LEU A 56 -9.61 2.83 -7.17
C LEU A 56 -9.14 3.40 -8.52
N GLY A 57 -8.23 4.39 -8.50
CA GLY A 57 -7.63 4.94 -9.71
C GLY A 57 -6.85 3.90 -10.50
N PHE A 58 -6.12 3.02 -9.81
CA PHE A 58 -5.37 1.94 -10.43
C PHE A 58 -6.28 0.86 -11.02
N ILE A 59 -7.38 0.50 -10.33
CA ILE A 59 -8.41 -0.39 -10.88
C ILE A 59 -8.99 0.20 -12.16
N ALA A 60 -9.29 1.50 -12.18
CA ALA A 60 -9.93 2.17 -13.30
C ALA A 60 -9.03 2.33 -14.53
N ILE A 61 -7.74 2.65 -14.34
CA ILE A 61 -6.84 3.08 -15.44
C ILE A 61 -5.65 2.11 -15.63
N GLY A 62 -5.33 1.25 -14.66
CA GLY A 62 -4.12 0.42 -14.66
C GLY A 62 -3.97 -0.48 -15.89
N LYS A 63 -5.04 -1.20 -16.27
CA LYS A 63 -5.03 -2.04 -17.50
C LYS A 63 -4.79 -1.21 -18.77
N ALA A 64 -5.31 0.02 -18.84
CA ALA A 64 -5.12 0.90 -19.98
C ALA A 64 -3.67 1.42 -20.06
N ILE A 65 -3.05 1.73 -18.92
CA ILE A 65 -1.62 2.11 -18.86
C ILE A 65 -0.75 0.96 -19.34
N PHE A 66 -1.07 -0.28 -18.94
CA PHE A 66 -0.29 -1.45 -19.34
C PHE A 66 -0.37 -1.70 -20.84
N LEU A 67 -1.58 -1.61 -21.39
CA LEU A 67 -1.80 -1.70 -22.83
C LEU A 67 -1.04 -0.61 -23.60
N PHE A 68 -1.04 0.63 -23.10
CA PHE A 68 -0.32 1.74 -23.72
C PHE A 68 1.21 1.55 -23.69
N LEU A 69 1.74 1.00 -22.58
CA LEU A 69 3.15 0.71 -22.41
C LEU A 69 3.60 -0.58 -23.11
N GLY A 70 2.67 -1.39 -23.61
CA GLY A 70 2.97 -2.69 -24.22
C GLY A 70 3.48 -3.74 -23.21
N ILE A 71 3.08 -3.62 -21.94
CA ILE A 71 3.46 -4.55 -20.87
C ILE A 71 2.32 -5.47 -20.49
N GLU A 72 2.64 -6.72 -20.17
CA GLU A 72 1.70 -7.68 -19.64
C GLU A 72 1.57 -7.57 -18.12
N VAL A 73 0.48 -8.09 -17.56
CA VAL A 73 0.31 -8.21 -16.10
C VAL A 73 1.44 -9.05 -15.49
N ALA A 74 1.92 -10.06 -16.23
CA ALA A 74 3.06 -10.88 -15.83
C ALA A 74 4.36 -10.07 -15.65
N ASP A 75 4.63 -9.11 -16.53
CA ASP A 75 5.81 -8.24 -16.42
C ASP A 75 5.74 -7.38 -15.15
N PHE A 76 4.56 -6.83 -14.87
CA PHE A 76 4.33 -6.04 -13.66
C PHE A 76 4.49 -6.86 -12.38
N LEU A 77 4.00 -8.11 -12.38
CA LEU A 77 4.17 -9.05 -11.26
C LEU A 77 5.65 -9.31 -10.96
N VAL A 78 6.46 -9.57 -11.99
CA VAL A 78 7.90 -9.81 -11.85
C VAL A 78 8.60 -8.56 -11.33
N ALA A 79 8.33 -7.39 -11.93
CA ALA A 79 8.93 -6.13 -11.51
C ALA A 79 8.55 -5.75 -10.07
N GLY A 80 7.27 -5.88 -9.71
CA GLY A 80 6.77 -5.64 -8.36
C GLY A 80 7.42 -6.58 -7.34
N GLY A 81 7.53 -7.87 -7.64
CA GLY A 81 8.22 -8.85 -6.81
C GLY A 81 9.71 -8.50 -6.59
N LEU A 82 10.42 -8.09 -7.65
CA LEU A 82 11.80 -7.65 -7.56
C LEU A 82 11.97 -6.40 -6.71
N ILE A 83 11.08 -5.42 -6.83
CA ILE A 83 11.08 -4.21 -5.99
C ILE A 83 10.92 -4.59 -4.51
N LEU A 84 9.95 -5.45 -4.18
CA LEU A 84 9.70 -5.91 -2.82
C LEU A 84 10.90 -6.68 -2.24
N LEU A 85 11.56 -7.51 -3.06
CA LEU A 85 12.77 -8.23 -2.67
C LEU A 85 13.90 -7.25 -2.33
N VAL A 86 14.17 -6.28 -3.21
CA VAL A 86 15.22 -5.28 -3.00
C VAL A 86 14.96 -4.45 -1.74
N LEU A 87 13.72 -4.04 -1.51
CA LEU A 87 13.33 -3.32 -0.30
C LEU A 87 13.55 -4.18 0.96
N SER A 88 13.08 -5.42 0.95
CA SER A 88 13.26 -6.35 2.07
C SER A 88 14.74 -6.58 2.40
N VAL A 89 15.59 -6.79 1.38
CA VAL A 89 17.04 -6.95 1.57
C VAL A 89 17.67 -5.68 2.15
N LYS A 90 17.30 -4.51 1.64
CA LYS A 90 17.78 -3.22 2.15
C LYS A 90 17.39 -3.01 3.61
N ASP A 91 16.15 -3.32 3.98
CA ASP A 91 15.64 -3.14 5.34
C ASP A 91 16.33 -4.08 6.33
N LEU A 92 16.58 -5.34 5.94
CA LEU A 92 17.37 -6.29 6.72
C LEU A 92 18.84 -5.86 6.87
N ALA A 93 19.46 -5.35 5.81
CA ALA A 93 20.86 -4.94 5.83
C ALA A 93 21.11 -3.65 6.64
N THR A 94 20.18 -2.71 6.60
CA THR A 94 20.31 -1.43 7.32
C THR A 94 19.74 -1.47 8.74
N GLY A 95 18.95 -2.50 9.07
CA GLY A 95 18.24 -2.60 10.36
C GLY A 95 17.17 -1.52 10.56
N LYS A 96 16.87 -0.73 9.53
CA LYS A 96 15.86 0.32 9.54
C LYS A 96 14.75 -0.11 8.59
N MET A 97 13.56 -0.34 9.14
CA MET A 97 12.42 -0.82 8.33
C MET A 97 11.94 0.19 7.28
N VAL A 98 12.30 1.48 7.37
CA VAL A 98 12.30 2.46 6.28
C VAL A 98 13.17 3.64 6.74
N GLU A 99 14.07 4.14 5.90
CA GLU A 99 14.78 5.40 6.16
C GLU A 99 13.86 6.58 5.81
N PHE A 100 13.02 6.98 6.75
CA PHE A 100 12.17 8.16 6.59
C PHE A 100 13.04 9.43 6.71
N GLN A 101 13.60 9.87 5.60
CA GLN A 101 14.27 11.18 5.57
C GLN A 101 13.24 12.29 5.80
N ALA A 102 13.50 13.07 6.84
CA ALA A 102 13.08 14.45 7.06
C ALA A 102 11.57 14.76 7.19
N SER A 103 11.20 15.12 8.42
CA SER A 103 10.12 16.04 8.82
C SER A 103 9.13 16.48 7.71
N PRO A 104 8.12 15.66 7.40
CA PRO A 104 7.01 16.10 6.59
C PRO A 104 5.97 16.75 7.51
N MET A 105 5.26 17.78 7.05
CA MET A 105 4.05 18.26 7.73
C MET A 105 3.11 17.07 8.03
N ILE A 106 2.30 17.19 9.08
CA ILE A 106 1.32 16.17 9.53
C ILE A 106 0.47 15.60 8.37
N GLU A 107 0.15 16.43 7.38
CA GLU A 107 -0.60 16.06 6.18
C GLU A 107 0.23 15.21 5.22
N THR A 108 1.51 15.52 5.05
CA THR A 108 2.39 14.75 4.17
C THR A 108 2.57 13.32 4.69
N ILE A 109 2.69 13.11 6.01
CA ILE A 109 2.82 11.76 6.63
C ILE A 109 1.64 10.85 6.26
N GLY A 110 0.43 11.42 6.17
CA GLY A 110 -0.77 10.68 5.78
C GLY A 110 -0.70 10.19 4.33
N VAL A 111 -0.19 11.01 3.41
CA VAL A 111 -0.06 10.64 1.99
C VAL A 111 1.17 9.75 1.77
N VAL A 112 2.34 10.20 2.22
CA VAL A 112 3.62 9.48 2.16
C VAL A 112 4.30 9.56 3.53
N PRO A 113 4.63 8.43 4.17
CA PRO A 113 4.68 7.08 3.62
C PRO A 113 3.41 6.24 3.91
N LEU A 114 2.46 6.72 4.73
CA LEU A 114 1.38 5.89 5.26
C LEU A 114 0.40 5.43 4.18
N GLY A 115 -0.23 6.37 3.46
CA GLY A 115 -1.13 6.03 2.37
C GLY A 115 -0.39 5.27 1.26
N THR A 116 0.77 5.79 0.86
CA THR A 116 1.69 5.15 -0.07
C THR A 116 3.15 5.35 0.35
N PRO A 117 4.02 4.33 0.26
CA PRO A 117 3.74 2.99 -0.25
C PRO A 117 3.28 1.99 0.82
N LEU A 118 3.13 2.36 2.09
CA LEU A 118 2.89 1.38 3.17
C LEU A 118 1.52 0.68 3.06
N VAL A 119 0.44 1.45 2.96
CA VAL A 119 -0.91 0.87 2.84
C VAL A 119 -1.19 0.42 1.42
N VAL A 120 -1.02 1.30 0.43
CA VAL A 120 -1.12 0.96 -0.99
C VAL A 120 0.27 1.00 -1.60
N GLY A 121 0.92 -0.16 -1.55
CA GLY A 121 2.22 -0.39 -2.14
C GLY A 121 2.16 -1.26 -3.40
N PRO A 122 3.33 -1.64 -3.93
CA PRO A 122 3.44 -2.52 -5.10
C PRO A 122 2.66 -3.82 -4.95
N ALA A 123 2.71 -4.44 -3.76
CA ALA A 123 1.98 -5.68 -3.46
C ALA A 123 0.47 -5.50 -3.64
N VAL A 124 -0.12 -4.48 -3.02
CA VAL A 124 -1.57 -4.21 -3.10
C VAL A 124 -2.00 -3.90 -4.53
N LEU A 125 -1.25 -3.06 -5.26
CA LEU A 125 -1.56 -2.74 -6.66
C LEU A 125 -1.52 -4.00 -7.55
N THR A 126 -0.53 -4.85 -7.33
CA THR A 126 -0.38 -6.13 -8.03
C THR A 126 -1.53 -7.08 -7.73
N THR A 127 -1.92 -7.19 -6.45
CA THR A 127 -3.06 -8.02 -6.02
C THR A 127 -4.38 -7.50 -6.59
N LEU A 128 -4.57 -6.18 -6.65
CA LEU A 128 -5.74 -5.59 -7.30
C LEU A 128 -5.85 -6.03 -8.76
N LEU A 129 -4.75 -6.06 -9.52
CA LEU A 129 -4.79 -6.53 -10.92
C LEU A 129 -5.18 -8.00 -11.07
N ILE A 130 -4.72 -8.86 -10.16
CA ILE A 130 -5.06 -10.29 -10.19
C ILE A 130 -6.55 -10.51 -9.94
N LEU A 131 -7.15 -9.67 -9.10
CA LEU A 131 -8.54 -9.80 -8.66
C LEU A 131 -9.56 -9.22 -9.66
N ILE A 132 -9.12 -8.59 -10.77
CA ILE A 132 -9.96 -7.97 -11.82
C ILE A 132 -9.77 -8.69 -13.14
#